data_AF-A0A024VWM7-F1
#
_entry.id   AF-A0A024VWM7-F1
#
_cell.length_a   1.000
_cell.length_b   1.000
_cell.length_c   1.000
_cell.angle_alpha   90.00
_cell.angle_beta   90.00
_cell.angle_gamma   90.00
#
_symmetry.space_group_name_H-M   'P 1'
#
loop_
_entity.id
_entity.type
_entity.pdbx_description
1 polymer ?
#
loop_
_entity_poly.entity_id
_entity_poly.type
_entity_poly.pdbx_seq_one_letter_code
_entity_poly.pdbx_strand_id
1 'polypeptide(L)'
;MRIKLIYIYIYIYILLFSKIIFLQLLKLEKANKESELIRCPKHGRRSEEIKKKEFIETKLKYLEDKINILNKNLKYMKLKKNEKNNI
;
A
#
# COMPACT_ATOMS: atom_id res chain seq x y z
N MET A 1 24.67 -23.54 15.93
CA MET A 1 24.29 -22.86 14.67
C MET A 1 22.80 -22.88 14.35
N ARG A 2 22.04 -23.96 14.64
CA ARG A 2 20.62 -24.08 14.25
C ARG A 2 19.68 -23.00 14.83
N ILE A 3 19.91 -22.54 16.07
CA ILE A 3 19.08 -21.50 16.71
C ILE A 3 19.18 -20.14 15.99
N LYS A 4 20.38 -19.76 15.53
CA LYS A 4 20.57 -18.51 14.76
C LYS A 4 19.80 -18.55 13.43
N LEU A 5 19.80 -19.70 12.75
CA LEU A 5 19.04 -19.89 11.51
C LEU A 5 17.52 -19.80 11.74
N ILE A 6 17.01 -20.40 12.82
CA ILE A 6 15.60 -20.32 13.19
C ILE A 6 15.21 -18.86 13.48
N TYR A 7 16.02 -18.13 14.24
CA TYR A 7 15.76 -16.72 14.55
C TYR A 7 15.70 -15.85 13.29
N ILE A 8 16.66 -16.04 12.38
CA ILE A 8 16.69 -15.31 11.10
C ILE A 8 15.43 -15.63 10.27
N TYR A 9 15.04 -16.90 10.20
CA TYR A 9 13.85 -17.30 9.45
C TYR A 9 12.56 -16.67 10.02
N ILE A 10 12.39 -16.72 11.34
CA ILE A 10 11.26 -16.10 12.03
C ILE A 10 11.25 -14.58 11.78
N TYR A 11 12.40 -13.91 11.90
CA TYR A 11 12.52 -12.47 11.67
C TYR A 11 12.10 -12.09 10.25
N ILE A 12 12.59 -12.82 9.23
CA ILE A 12 12.23 -12.58 7.83
C ILE A 12 10.72 -12.80 7.62
N TYR A 13 10.15 -13.84 8.22
CA TYR A 13 8.72 -14.12 8.11
C TYR A 13 7.86 -13.00 8.70
N ILE A 14 8.18 -12.54 9.90
CA ILE A 14 7.50 -11.41 10.55
C ILE A 14 7.59 -10.14 9.71
N LEU A 15 8.79 -9.83 9.19
CA LEU A 15 9.01 -8.66 8.34
C LEU A 15 8.18 -8.73 7.04
N LEU A 16 8.10 -9.91 6.43
CA LEU A 16 7.31 -10.12 5.22
C LEU A 16 5.81 -9.97 5.50
N PHE A 17 5.32 -10.58 6.59
CA PHE A 17 3.93 -10.52 7.00
C PHE A 17 3.50 -9.07 7.30
N SER A 18 4.32 -8.33 8.04
CA SER A 18 4.10 -6.89 8.32
C SER A 18 3.96 -6.07 7.03
N LYS A 19 4.83 -6.30 6.03
CA LYS A 19 4.73 -5.63 4.72
C LYS A 19 3.44 -5.95 3.96
N ILE A 20 2.95 -7.19 4.04
CA ILE A 20 1.70 -7.61 3.39
C ILE A 20 0.50 -6.93 4.04
N ILE A 21 0.44 -6.94 5.38
CA ILE A 21 -0.61 -6.24 6.14
C ILE A 21 -0.61 -4.75 5.81
N PHE A 22 0.56 -4.12 5.81
CA PHE A 22 0.68 -2.70 5.49
C PHE A 22 0.12 -2.35 4.11
N LEU A 23 0.36 -3.20 3.10
CA LEU A 23 -0.21 -3.02 1.77
C LEU A 23 -1.74 -3.16 1.76
N GLN A 24 -2.30 -4.10 2.52
CA GLN A 24 -3.75 -4.25 2.64
C GLN A 24 -4.39 -3.03 3.31
N LEU A 25 -3.77 -2.51 4.37
CA LEU A 25 -4.24 -1.31 5.07
C LEU A 25 -4.25 -0.09 4.14
N LEU A 26 -3.20 0.10 3.32
CA LEU A 26 -3.17 1.19 2.34
C LEU A 26 -4.28 1.07 1.29
N LYS A 27 -4.57 -0.14 0.80
CA LYS A 27 -5.68 -0.38 -0.13
C LYS A 27 -7.04 -0.08 0.51
N LEU A 28 -7.22 -0.45 1.78
CA LEU A 28 -8.43 -0.15 2.53
C LEU A 28 -8.59 1.36 2.77
N GLU A 29 -7.53 2.06 3.15
CA GLU A 29 -7.53 3.51 3.32
C GLU A 29 -7.89 4.22 2.00
N LYS A 30 -7.33 3.75 0.88
CA LYS A 30 -7.66 4.25 -0.46
C LYS A 30 -9.15 4.08 -0.75
N ALA A 31 -9.69 2.87 -0.60
CA ALA A 31 -11.11 2.58 -0.85
C ALA A 31 -12.03 3.43 0.04
N ASN A 32 -11.65 3.66 1.30
CA ASN A 32 -12.40 4.53 2.21
C ASN A 32 -12.42 5.99 1.71
N LYS A 33 -11.28 6.50 1.23
CA LYS A 33 -11.16 7.86 0.66
C LYS A 33 -11.89 8.00 -0.68
N GLU A 34 -11.90 6.96 -1.51
CA GLU A 34 -12.72 6.91 -2.74
C GLU A 34 -14.22 6.97 -2.39
N SER A 35 -14.64 6.25 -1.34
CA SER A 35 -16.02 6.33 -0.85
C SER A 35 -16.37 7.73 -0.32
N GLU A 36 -15.46 8.37 0.42
CA GLU A 36 -15.63 9.75 0.90
C GLU A 36 -15.77 10.75 -0.27
N LEU A 37 -14.99 10.55 -1.33
CA LEU A 37 -15.06 11.37 -2.54
C LEU A 37 -16.39 11.18 -3.29
N ILE A 38 -16.87 9.94 -3.42
CA ILE A 38 -18.16 9.63 -4.08
C ILE A 38 -19.33 10.26 -3.30
N ARG A 39 -19.25 10.30 -1.97
CA ARG A 39 -20.26 10.92 -1.12
C ARG A 39 -20.21 12.45 -1.12
N CYS A 40 -19.14 13.06 -1.64
CA CYS A 40 -19.08 14.52 -1.75
C CYS A 40 -20.07 15.03 -2.80
N PRO A 41 -20.81 16.12 -2.53
CA PRO A 41 -21.73 16.70 -3.50
C PRO A 41 -20.98 17.10 -4.77
N LYS A 42 -21.51 16.75 -5.95
CA LYS A 42 -20.88 17.03 -7.26
C LYS A 42 -20.62 18.53 -7.50
N HIS A 43 -21.41 19.39 -6.87
CA HIS A 43 -21.35 20.84 -7.01
C HIS A 43 -21.38 21.44 -5.61
N GLY A 44 -20.22 21.85 -5.11
CA GLY A 44 -20.14 22.60 -3.87
C GLY A 44 -20.35 24.08 -4.15
N ARG A 45 -21.38 24.71 -3.56
CA ARG A 45 -21.60 26.16 -3.68
C ARG A 45 -20.60 26.97 -2.84
N ARG A 46 -19.87 26.33 -1.92
CA ARG A 46 -18.88 26.96 -1.03
C ARG A 46 -17.45 26.54 -1.37
N SER A 47 -16.53 27.50 -1.37
CA SER A 47 -15.09 27.29 -1.61
C SER A 47 -14.45 26.22 -0.71
N GLU A 48 -14.96 26.03 0.51
CA GLU A 48 -14.48 25.01 1.45
C GLU A 48 -14.75 23.58 0.98
N GLU A 49 -15.89 23.33 0.31
CA GLU A 49 -16.24 22.00 -0.20
C GLU A 49 -15.36 21.62 -1.39
N ILE A 50 -15.00 22.60 -2.23
CA ILE A 50 -14.06 22.43 -3.35
C ILE A 50 -12.67 22.09 -2.82
N LYS A 51 -12.17 22.84 -1.82
CA LYS A 51 -10.87 22.56 -1.17
C LYS A 51 -10.84 21.18 -0.51
N LYS A 52 -11.94 20.76 0.13
CA LYS A 52 -12.04 19.42 0.74
C LYS A 52 -11.97 18.32 -0.33
N LYS A 53 -12.63 18.51 -1.47
CA LYS A 53 -12.59 17.58 -2.60
C LYS A 53 -11.19 17.44 -3.18
N GLU A 54 -10.52 18.57 -3.49
CA GLU A 54 -9.14 18.59 -4.00
C GLU A 54 -8.14 17.93 -3.02
N PHE A 55 -8.35 18.14 -1.71
CA PHE A 55 -7.54 17.51 -0.69
C PHE A 55 -7.69 15.98 -0.69
N ILE A 56 -8.93 15.47 -0.81
CA ILE A 56 -9.21 14.04 -0.88
C ILE A 56 -8.59 13.43 -2.16
N GLU A 57 -8.73 14.09 -3.31
CA GLU A 57 -8.14 13.65 -4.57
C GLU A 57 -6.61 13.59 -4.51
N THR A 58 -5.98 14.61 -3.91
CA THR A 58 -4.52 14.63 -3.69
C THR A 58 -4.07 13.48 -2.78
N LYS A 59 -4.83 13.22 -1.71
CA LYS A 59 -4.55 12.11 -0.79
C LYS A 59 -4.70 10.75 -1.47
N LEU A 60 -5.70 10.60 -2.35
CA LEU A 60 -5.89 9.38 -3.14
C LEU A 60 -4.72 9.12 -4.07
N LYS A 61 -4.26 10.15 -4.80
CA LYS A 61 -3.07 10.04 -5.65
C LYS A 61 -1.84 9.61 -4.86
N TYR A 62 -1.62 10.20 -3.69
CA TYR A 62 -0.52 9.81 -2.80
C TYR A 62 -0.61 8.34 -2.33
N LEU A 63 -1.81 7.85 -2.00
CA LEU A 63 -2.02 6.46 -1.60
C LEU A 63 -1.80 5.50 -2.77
N GLU A 64 -2.26 5.87 -3.97
CA GLU A 64 -2.03 5.13 -5.23
C GLU A 64 -0.53 4.97 -5.51
N ASP A 65 0.24 6.06 -5.43
CA ASP A 65 1.68 6.05 -5.67
C ASP A 65 2.41 5.15 -4.66
N LYS A 66 2.04 5.21 -3.38
CA LYS A 66 2.58 4.32 -2.34
C LYS A 66 2.29 2.85 -2.63
N ILE A 67 1.04 2.53 -2.97
CA ILE A 67 0.63 1.16 -3.32
C ILE A 67 1.41 0.66 -4.53
N ASN A 68 1.62 1.51 -5.55
CA ASN A 68 2.36 1.18 -6.75
C ASN A 68 3.84 0.88 -6.46
N ILE A 69 4.50 1.68 -5.62
CA ILE A 69 5.89 1.43 -5.20
C ILE A 69 5.99 0.09 -4.44
N LEU A 70 5.09 -0.15 -3.48
CA LEU A 70 5.05 -1.42 -2.74
C LEU A 70 4.81 -2.62 -3.65
N ASN A 71 3.90 -2.52 -4.60
CA ASN A 71 3.62 -3.56 -5.58
C ASN A 71 4.83 -3.84 -6.48
N LYS A 72 5.54 -2.80 -6.95
CA LYS A 72 6.79 -2.96 -7.70
C LYS A 72 7.83 -3.71 -6.87
N ASN A 73 8.04 -3.31 -5.62
CA ASN A 73 8.99 -3.98 -4.71
C ASN A 73 8.65 -5.46 -4.48
N LEU A 74 7.35 -5.78 -4.33
CA LEU A 74 6.89 -7.16 -4.21
C LEU A 74 7.12 -7.96 -5.50
N LYS A 75 6.88 -7.38 -6.68
CA LYS A 75 7.19 -8.01 -7.97
C LYS A 75 8.68 -8.29 -8.10
N TYR A 76 9.55 -7.35 -7.76
CA TYR A 76 11.00 -7.55 -7.76
C TYR A 76 11.44 -8.71 -6.84
N MET A 77 10.87 -8.82 -5.64
CA MET A 77 11.17 -9.94 -4.74
C MET A 77 10.72 -11.29 -5.31
N LYS A 78 9.56 -11.34 -6.00
CA LYS A 78 9.11 -12.56 -6.68
C LYS A 78 10.04 -12.95 -7.84
N LEU A 79 10.45 -11.98 -8.65
CA LEU A 79 11.35 -12.21 -9.79
C LEU A 79 12.72 -12.73 -9.34
N LYS A 80 13.34 -12.11 -8.33
CA LYS A 80 14.61 -12.59 -7.76
C LYS A 80 14.52 -13.98 -7.14
N LYS A 81 13.34 -14.38 -6.63
CA LYS A 81 13.13 -15.74 -6.12
C LYS A 81 13.07 -16.77 -7.26
N ASN A 82 12.50 -16.40 -8.40
CA ASN A 82 12.47 -17.26 -9.59
C ASN A 82 13.85 -17.40 -10.25
N GLU A 83 14.65 -16.33 -10.32
CA GLU A 83 16.03 -16.39 -10.85
C GLU A 83 16.94 -17.33 -10.03
N LYS A 84 16.77 -17.38 -8.70
CA LYS A 84 17.49 -18.32 -7.83
C LYS A 84 17.05 -19.78 -7.95
N ASN A 85 15.88 -20.05 -8.52
CA ASN A 85 15.36 -21.41 -8.69
C ASN A 85 15.68 -22.00 -10.07
N ASN A 86 16.23 -21.21 -10.99
CA ASN A 86 16.58 -21.61 -12.35
C ASN A 86 18.10 -21.77 -12.57
N ILE A 87 18.89 -21.80 -11.49
CA ILE A 87 20.33 -22.10 -11.44
C ILE A 87 20.50 -23.27 -10.47
#